data_AF-A0A952I9K7-F1
#
_entry.id   AF-A0A952I9K7-F1
#
_cell.length_a   1.000
_cell.length_b   1.000
_cell.length_c   1.000
_cell.angle_alpha   90.00
_cell.angle_beta   90.00
_cell.angle_gamma   90.00
#
_symmetry.space_group_name_H-M   'P 1'
#
loop_
_entity.id
_entity.type
_entity.pdbx_description
1 polymer ?
#
loop_
_entity_poly.entity_id
_entity_poly.type
_entity_poly.pdbx_seq_one_letter_code
_entity_poly.pdbx_strand_id
1 'polypeptide(L)'
;MVTNDSTGTMISMDMDANNKTNANIEEKGFSRFSGVLSVLKSARRVFSLGLLSAAVALTVTGCAKEEIKDNTSLLSEPVFDERISEEDFAFPSAPPSLTNGKSVYENNCLSCHAAGYWQQQDKQKVLAYTTPIDVYLFLTTGKKPEEMVVSEKNGRLDLLAQVHPAGPLRDKLTRDQRWEAAFYARHLAGNGDMKYDNLAGEPVDVAAVFGQNCAVCHGKRGFADGPLHTGMPKHEGAESIKVHGGIFKPPPANLKDHYARMYNRTDAQLFKYVSEGIYPSGMPAWLGNEDKQKNFKYDDKMIWMLIRHVRSLSYNNDLSPDDEIPAGVALPRPEGVHPLIPPVTPRNAGAAPKPAAPSEEVSEGGH
;
A
#
# COMPACT_ATOMS: atom_id res chain seq x y z
N MET A 1 -58.89 -13.61 -13.98
CA MET A 1 -59.36 -12.42 -14.72
C MET A 1 -59.45 -11.26 -13.75
N VAL A 2 -58.35 -10.52 -13.60
CA VAL A 2 -58.29 -9.12 -13.14
C VAL A 2 -57.01 -8.59 -13.79
N THR A 3 -57.16 -7.70 -14.76
CA THR A 3 -56.08 -7.04 -15.49
C THR A 3 -55.80 -5.70 -14.81
N ASN A 4 -54.56 -5.47 -14.39
CA ASN A 4 -54.07 -4.15 -14.01
C ASN A 4 -53.01 -3.72 -15.02
N ASP A 5 -53.44 -2.87 -15.95
CA ASP A 5 -52.60 -1.93 -16.66
C ASP A 5 -52.21 -0.81 -15.69
N SER A 6 -50.93 -0.51 -15.57
CA SER A 6 -50.49 0.82 -15.12
C SER A 6 -49.39 1.32 -16.04
N THR A 7 -49.81 2.30 -16.82
CA THR A 7 -49.10 3.12 -17.78
C THR A 7 -47.81 3.74 -17.21
N GLY A 8 -46.73 3.58 -17.96
CA GLY A 8 -45.46 4.27 -17.73
C GLY A 8 -45.56 5.77 -17.98
N THR A 9 -45.02 6.55 -17.06
CA THR A 9 -44.80 7.99 -17.23
C THR A 9 -43.30 8.18 -17.49
N MET A 10 -42.95 8.52 -18.72
CA MET A 10 -41.60 9.00 -19.08
C MET A 10 -41.48 10.45 -18.65
N ILE A 11 -40.59 10.73 -17.69
CA ILE A 11 -40.15 12.09 -17.38
C ILE A 11 -38.94 12.38 -18.27
N SER A 12 -39.19 13.14 -19.33
CA SER A 12 -38.17 13.81 -20.12
C SER A 12 -37.65 15.00 -19.30
N MET A 13 -36.37 15.02 -18.98
CA MET A 13 -35.71 16.21 -18.44
C MET A 13 -35.00 16.91 -19.59
N ASP A 14 -35.60 18.02 -20.02
CA ASP A 14 -35.01 18.98 -20.95
C ASP A 14 -33.75 19.61 -20.32
N MET A 15 -32.63 19.48 -21.02
CA MET A 15 -31.41 20.25 -20.75
C MET A 15 -31.53 21.60 -21.44
N ASP A 16 -31.98 22.61 -20.71
CA ASP A 16 -31.92 23.99 -21.16
C ASP A 16 -30.48 24.54 -21.08
N ALA A 17 -29.99 24.90 -22.26
CA ALA A 17 -28.81 25.70 -22.46
C ALA A 17 -29.00 27.10 -21.86
N ASN A 18 -28.04 27.56 -21.08
CA ASN A 18 -27.92 28.99 -20.77
C ASN A 18 -26.52 29.50 -21.08
N ASN A 19 -26.51 30.46 -22.02
CA ASN A 19 -25.36 31.09 -22.65
C ASN A 19 -25.49 32.61 -22.42
N LYS A 20 -24.33 33.27 -22.24
CA LYS A 20 -24.07 34.72 -22.22
C LYS A 20 -24.38 35.40 -20.86
N THR A 21 -23.55 36.30 -20.31
CA THR A 21 -22.77 37.39 -20.92
C THR A 21 -21.54 37.83 -20.10
N ASN A 22 -20.43 38.10 -20.80
CA ASN A 22 -19.47 39.23 -20.76
C ASN A 22 -19.27 40.10 -19.49
N ALA A 23 -17.99 40.32 -19.12
CA ALA A 23 -17.32 41.64 -19.02
C ALA A 23 -15.83 41.45 -18.64
N ASN A 24 -14.88 41.72 -19.55
CA ASN A 24 -13.99 42.90 -19.53
C ASN A 24 -13.37 43.25 -18.16
N ILE A 25 -12.12 42.84 -17.92
CA ILE A 25 -11.20 43.54 -17.00
C ILE A 25 -9.80 43.62 -17.62
N GLU A 26 -9.49 44.87 -18.01
CA GLU A 26 -8.21 45.57 -18.11
C GLU A 26 -6.88 44.78 -18.14
N GLU A 27 -6.23 44.81 -19.30
CA GLU A 27 -4.77 44.78 -19.40
C GLU A 27 -4.19 46.11 -18.86
N LYS A 28 -3.43 46.06 -17.77
CA LYS A 28 -2.53 47.15 -17.38
C LYS A 28 -1.09 46.72 -17.63
N GLY A 29 -0.50 47.37 -18.63
CA GLY A 29 0.90 47.25 -18.97
C GLY A 29 1.81 47.73 -17.84
N PHE A 30 2.94 47.03 -17.69
CA PHE A 30 4.09 47.53 -16.95
C PHE A 30 5.25 47.65 -17.93
N SER A 31 5.47 48.87 -18.39
CA SER A 31 6.63 49.28 -19.17
C SER A 31 7.65 49.93 -18.23
N ARG A 32 8.93 49.65 -18.49
CA ARG A 32 10.11 50.47 -18.16
C ARG A 32 10.56 50.54 -16.70
N PHE A 33 11.62 49.79 -16.40
CA PHE A 33 12.74 50.32 -15.64
C PHE A 33 14.05 49.95 -16.35
N SER A 34 14.51 50.88 -17.17
CA SER A 34 15.88 50.96 -17.66
C SER A 34 16.47 52.25 -17.11
N GLY A 35 17.64 52.16 -16.47
CA GLY A 35 18.52 53.30 -16.31
C GLY A 35 19.13 53.53 -14.93
N VAL A 36 20.46 53.40 -14.93
CA VAL A 36 21.41 54.27 -14.21
C VAL A 36 21.66 53.96 -12.73
N LEU A 37 22.68 53.15 -12.47
CA LEU A 37 23.77 53.56 -11.56
C LEU A 37 25.07 52.87 -11.95
N SER A 38 25.87 53.63 -12.68
CA SER A 38 27.25 53.39 -13.06
C SER A 38 28.20 53.66 -11.91
N VAL A 39 29.27 52.86 -11.84
CA VAL A 39 30.64 53.27 -11.48
C VAL A 39 30.88 53.66 -10.02
N LEU A 40 31.61 52.80 -9.28
CA LEU A 40 32.85 53.19 -8.57
C LEU A 40 33.48 51.99 -7.84
N LYS A 41 34.81 51.89 -7.98
CA LYS A 41 35.80 51.13 -7.18
C LYS A 41 36.16 49.71 -7.62
N SER A 42 36.80 49.66 -8.79
CA SER A 42 38.05 48.89 -8.93
C SER A 42 39.18 49.64 -8.21
N ALA A 43 39.75 49.06 -7.15
CA ALA A 43 41.18 49.15 -6.79
C ALA A 43 41.40 48.62 -5.36
N ARG A 44 42.41 47.74 -5.23
CA ARG A 44 42.95 47.11 -4.01
C ARG A 44 42.34 45.77 -3.62
N ARG A 45 42.95 44.68 -4.11
CA ARG A 45 43.86 43.84 -3.31
C ARG A 45 44.34 42.64 -4.14
N VAL A 46 45.39 42.89 -4.90
CA VAL A 46 46.36 41.86 -5.30
C VAL A 46 47.21 41.60 -4.06
N PHE A 47 46.88 40.59 -3.25
CA PHE A 47 47.75 39.95 -2.23
C PHE A 47 46.95 38.91 -1.43
N SER A 48 46.49 37.82 -2.06
CA SER A 48 45.97 36.64 -1.33
C SER A 48 46.01 35.33 -2.13
N LEU A 49 46.85 35.21 -3.15
CA LEU A 49 46.88 34.02 -4.03
C LEU A 49 47.93 32.95 -3.65
N GLY A 50 48.58 33.07 -2.49
CA GLY A 50 49.67 32.16 -2.08
C GLY A 50 49.32 31.13 -0.99
N LEU A 51 48.17 31.25 -0.32
CA LEU A 51 47.86 30.46 0.88
C LEU A 51 46.56 29.65 0.79
N LEU A 52 45.89 29.66 -0.38
CA LEU A 52 44.70 28.84 -0.63
C LEU A 52 45.03 27.51 -1.36
N SER A 53 46.28 27.28 -1.73
CA SER A 53 46.69 26.07 -2.48
C SER A 53 46.99 24.88 -1.55
N ALA A 54 47.26 25.11 -0.26
CA ALA A 54 47.60 24.06 0.69
C ALA A 54 46.38 23.48 1.44
N ALA A 55 45.26 24.21 1.51
CA ALA A 55 44.04 23.73 2.17
C ALA A 55 43.15 22.85 1.28
N VAL A 56 43.33 22.90 -0.05
CA VAL A 56 42.57 22.08 -1.01
C VAL A 56 43.09 20.63 -1.06
N ALA A 57 44.36 20.40 -0.73
CA ALA A 57 44.96 19.06 -0.76
C ALA A 57 44.52 18.12 0.40
N LEU A 58 43.90 18.64 1.46
CA LEU A 58 43.48 17.86 2.63
C LEU A 58 42.01 17.44 2.63
N THR A 59 41.25 17.72 1.55
CA THR A 59 39.82 17.34 1.47
C THR A 59 39.52 16.16 0.53
N VAL A 60 40.55 15.53 -0.06
CA VAL A 60 40.38 14.49 -1.09
C VAL A 60 40.59 13.05 -0.59
N THR A 61 41.00 12.84 0.67
CA THR A 61 41.18 11.48 1.24
C THR A 61 40.06 11.16 2.22
N GLY A 62 38.85 11.08 1.69
CA GLY A 62 37.66 10.75 2.46
C GLY A 62 36.58 10.04 1.66
N CYS A 63 36.91 9.49 0.48
CA CYS A 63 36.05 8.50 -0.16
C CYS A 63 36.18 7.19 0.62
N ALA A 64 35.54 7.12 1.79
CA ALA A 64 35.15 5.85 2.35
C ALA A 64 34.37 5.14 1.25
N LYS A 65 34.90 4.00 0.79
CA LYS A 65 34.23 3.10 -0.11
C LYS A 65 33.04 2.55 0.67
N GLU A 66 31.96 3.33 0.72
CA GLU A 66 30.69 2.86 1.23
C GLU A 66 30.32 1.72 0.29
N GLU A 67 30.48 0.49 0.77
CA GLU A 67 29.90 -0.66 0.11
C GLU A 67 28.41 -0.37 0.05
N ILE A 68 27.95 0.11 -1.10
CA ILE A 68 26.55 0.06 -1.46
C ILE A 68 26.22 -1.43 -1.40
N LYS A 69 25.66 -1.87 -0.27
CA LYS A 69 25.08 -3.21 -0.15
C LYS A 69 24.12 -3.32 -1.32
N ASP A 70 24.47 -4.18 -2.26
CA ASP A 70 23.70 -4.41 -3.46
C ASP A 70 22.34 -4.95 -3.01
N ASN A 71 21.37 -4.05 -2.89
CA ASN A 71 20.06 -4.35 -2.33
C ASN A 71 19.18 -4.94 -3.44
N THR A 72 19.71 -5.99 -4.08
CA THR A 72 19.08 -6.75 -5.17
C THR A 72 17.75 -7.35 -4.73
N SER A 73 17.46 -7.40 -3.43
CA SER A 73 16.13 -7.70 -2.86
C SER A 73 15.01 -6.78 -3.38
N LEU A 74 15.32 -5.59 -3.91
CA LEU A 74 14.35 -4.66 -4.51
C LEU A 74 14.20 -4.82 -6.02
N LEU A 75 15.02 -5.66 -6.66
CA LEU A 75 14.81 -6.03 -8.06
C LEU A 75 13.59 -6.94 -8.14
N SER A 76 12.47 -6.29 -8.42
CA SER A 76 11.25 -6.62 -9.18
C SER A 76 11.00 -8.02 -9.79
N GLU A 77 11.82 -9.03 -9.60
CA GLU A 77 11.48 -10.38 -10.02
C GLU A 77 10.19 -10.81 -9.31
N PRO A 78 9.26 -11.46 -10.03
CA PRO A 78 8.10 -12.06 -9.39
C PRO A 78 8.63 -13.02 -8.34
N VAL A 79 8.38 -12.71 -7.06
CA VAL A 79 8.70 -13.64 -5.98
C VAL A 79 7.79 -14.84 -6.20
N PHE A 80 8.38 -15.95 -6.64
CA PHE A 80 7.67 -17.21 -6.68
C PHE A 80 7.28 -17.54 -5.25
N ASP A 81 5.98 -17.52 -5.00
CA ASP A 81 5.45 -17.84 -3.70
C ASP A 81 5.40 -19.37 -3.62
N GLU A 82 6.26 -19.97 -2.80
CA GLU A 82 6.32 -21.43 -2.64
C GLU A 82 4.95 -22.01 -2.24
N ARG A 83 4.09 -21.19 -1.62
CA ARG A 83 2.72 -21.55 -1.25
C ARG A 83 1.82 -21.82 -2.46
N ILE A 84 2.22 -21.39 -3.67
CA ILE A 84 1.58 -21.78 -4.93
C ILE A 84 1.61 -23.30 -5.14
N SER A 85 2.56 -24.00 -4.53
CA SER A 85 2.62 -25.46 -4.57
C SER A 85 1.67 -26.16 -3.59
N GLU A 86 0.96 -25.42 -2.72
CA GLU A 86 -0.06 -25.99 -1.85
C GLU A 86 -1.35 -26.32 -2.65
N GLU A 87 -1.96 -27.48 -2.37
CA GLU A 87 -3.06 -28.06 -3.17
C GLU A 87 -4.32 -27.18 -3.32
N ASP A 88 -4.46 -26.10 -2.56
CA ASP A 88 -5.61 -25.18 -2.61
C ASP A 88 -5.21 -23.69 -2.70
N PHE A 89 -3.99 -23.41 -3.16
CA PHE A 89 -3.60 -22.04 -3.52
C PHE A 89 -3.63 -21.83 -5.03
N ALA A 90 -4.40 -20.82 -5.44
CA ALA A 90 -4.24 -20.20 -6.75
C ALA A 90 -4.69 -18.74 -6.67
N PHE A 91 -4.09 -17.91 -7.51
CA PHE A 91 -4.57 -16.55 -7.73
C PHE A 91 -6.02 -16.56 -8.24
N PRO A 92 -6.79 -15.49 -8.01
CA PRO A 92 -8.18 -15.47 -8.45
C PRO A 92 -8.26 -15.51 -9.97
N SER A 93 -9.32 -16.13 -10.50
CA SER A 93 -9.51 -16.24 -11.95
C SER A 93 -9.78 -14.89 -12.63
N ALA A 94 -10.23 -13.90 -11.85
CA ALA A 94 -10.49 -12.52 -12.25
C ALA A 94 -10.20 -11.57 -11.07
N PRO A 95 -10.06 -10.26 -11.31
CA PRO A 95 -9.95 -9.30 -10.21
C PRO A 95 -11.14 -9.43 -9.24
N PRO A 96 -10.90 -9.55 -7.92
CA PRO A 96 -11.97 -9.77 -6.96
C PRO A 96 -13.04 -8.67 -7.00
N SER A 97 -14.33 -9.04 -6.99
CA SER A 97 -15.46 -8.11 -6.89
C SER A 97 -15.74 -7.76 -5.44
N LEU A 98 -15.87 -6.46 -5.14
CA LEU A 98 -16.26 -6.03 -3.80
C LEU A 98 -17.74 -6.23 -3.52
N THR A 99 -18.59 -6.15 -4.55
CA THR A 99 -20.03 -6.42 -4.46
C THR A 99 -20.28 -7.89 -4.14
N ASN A 100 -19.61 -8.80 -4.85
CA ASN A 100 -19.67 -10.22 -4.52
C ASN A 100 -19.03 -10.48 -3.16
N GLY A 101 -17.90 -9.85 -2.86
CA GLY A 101 -17.22 -9.95 -1.58
C GLY A 101 -18.10 -9.54 -0.40
N LYS A 102 -18.92 -8.49 -0.56
CA LYS A 102 -19.95 -8.09 0.41
C LYS A 102 -20.95 -9.21 0.65
N SER A 103 -21.54 -9.76 -0.41
CA SER A 103 -22.48 -10.88 -0.30
C SER A 103 -21.86 -12.12 0.36
N VAL A 104 -20.64 -12.50 -0.03
CA VAL A 104 -19.92 -13.62 0.60
C VAL A 104 -19.69 -13.35 2.08
N TYR A 105 -19.26 -12.14 2.42
CA TYR A 105 -18.98 -11.73 3.79
C TYR A 105 -20.24 -11.72 4.67
N GLU A 106 -21.34 -11.15 4.18
CA GLU A 106 -22.62 -11.09 4.90
C GLU A 106 -23.14 -12.50 5.23
N ASN A 107 -23.00 -13.44 4.29
CA ASN A 107 -23.51 -14.80 4.43
C ASN A 107 -22.59 -15.75 5.23
N ASN A 108 -21.31 -15.43 5.39
CA ASN A 108 -20.31 -16.37 5.92
C ASN A 108 -19.42 -15.82 7.03
N CYS A 109 -19.27 -14.49 7.13
CA CYS A 109 -18.34 -13.85 8.04
C CYS A 109 -19.05 -12.99 9.10
N LEU A 110 -20.21 -12.42 8.77
CA LEU A 110 -20.90 -11.43 9.60
C LEU A 110 -21.36 -11.96 10.95
N SER A 111 -21.62 -13.27 11.07
CA SER A 111 -22.01 -13.90 12.35
C SER A 111 -20.93 -13.76 13.43
N CYS A 112 -19.67 -13.61 13.03
CA CYS A 112 -18.52 -13.49 13.95
C CYS A 112 -17.80 -12.13 13.80
N HIS A 113 -17.82 -11.53 12.62
CA HIS A 113 -17.10 -10.30 12.30
C HIS A 113 -18.08 -9.20 11.89
N ALA A 114 -18.49 -8.35 12.85
CA ALA A 114 -19.25 -7.14 12.52
C ALA A 114 -18.42 -6.20 11.64
N ALA A 115 -19.03 -5.47 10.69
CA ALA A 115 -18.29 -4.57 9.79
C ALA A 115 -17.43 -3.54 10.55
N GLY A 116 -17.98 -2.94 11.62
CA GLY A 116 -17.27 -1.98 12.47
C GLY A 116 -16.10 -2.57 13.26
N TYR A 117 -15.95 -3.90 13.34
CA TYR A 117 -14.77 -4.54 13.92
C TYR A 117 -13.51 -4.19 13.11
N TRP A 118 -13.60 -4.17 11.79
CA TRP A 118 -12.46 -3.91 10.91
C TRP A 118 -12.01 -2.45 10.90
N GLN A 119 -12.89 -1.54 11.31
CA GLN A 119 -12.60 -0.10 11.42
C GLN A 119 -11.81 0.26 12.69
N GLN A 120 -11.61 -0.70 13.62
CA GLN A 120 -10.79 -0.46 14.80
C GLN A 120 -9.31 -0.34 14.41
N GLN A 121 -8.63 0.67 14.95
CA GLN A 121 -7.24 0.99 14.57
C GLN A 121 -6.26 -0.19 14.71
N ASP A 122 -6.46 -1.06 15.69
CA ASP A 122 -5.61 -2.25 15.87
C ASP A 122 -5.81 -3.26 14.73
N LYS A 123 -7.03 -3.42 14.20
CA LYS A 123 -7.33 -4.29 13.06
C LYS A 123 -6.84 -3.71 11.76
N GLN A 124 -6.99 -2.40 11.57
CA GLN A 124 -6.40 -1.69 10.44
C GLN A 124 -4.89 -1.90 10.41
N LYS A 125 -4.21 -1.77 11.56
CA LYS A 125 -2.79 -2.08 11.68
C LYS A 125 -2.50 -3.53 11.33
N VAL A 126 -3.17 -4.51 11.92
CA VAL A 126 -2.93 -5.93 11.60
C VAL A 126 -3.02 -6.17 10.09
N LEU A 127 -4.09 -5.71 9.42
CA LEU A 127 -4.25 -5.89 7.98
C LEU A 127 -3.22 -5.13 7.15
N ALA A 128 -2.74 -3.97 7.61
CA ALA A 128 -1.67 -3.24 6.94
C ALA A 128 -0.35 -4.04 6.92
N TYR A 129 -0.13 -4.93 7.89
CA TYR A 129 1.03 -5.81 7.99
C TYR A 129 0.76 -7.26 7.57
N THR A 130 -0.39 -7.55 6.98
CA THR A 130 -0.74 -8.88 6.47
C THR A 130 -0.93 -8.81 4.96
N THR A 131 -0.34 -9.74 4.20
CA THR A 131 -0.51 -9.74 2.73
C THR A 131 -1.91 -10.22 2.34
N PRO A 132 -2.45 -9.82 1.17
CA PRO A 132 -3.68 -10.43 0.66
C PRO A 132 -3.63 -11.96 0.55
N ILE A 133 -2.49 -12.54 0.18
CA ILE A 133 -2.28 -14.00 0.17
C ILE A 133 -2.46 -14.59 1.57
N ASP A 134 -1.88 -13.96 2.60
CA ASP A 134 -2.02 -14.45 3.97
C ASP A 134 -3.47 -14.43 4.46
N VAL A 135 -4.23 -13.39 4.10
CA VAL A 135 -5.66 -13.33 4.43
C VAL A 135 -6.42 -14.46 3.73
N TYR A 136 -6.15 -14.68 2.43
CA TYR A 136 -6.75 -15.79 1.67
C TYR A 136 -6.40 -17.15 2.29
N LEU A 137 -5.13 -17.39 2.61
CA LEU A 137 -4.65 -18.64 3.19
C LEU A 137 -5.20 -18.87 4.60
N PHE A 138 -5.37 -17.81 5.38
CA PHE A 138 -6.04 -17.88 6.68
C PHE A 138 -7.50 -18.30 6.54
N LEU A 139 -8.24 -17.73 5.59
CA LEU A 139 -9.63 -18.15 5.29
C LEU A 139 -9.71 -19.60 4.80
N THR A 140 -8.68 -20.08 4.11
CA THR A 140 -8.64 -21.39 3.45
C THR A 140 -8.17 -22.51 4.38
N THR A 141 -7.13 -22.25 5.18
CA THR A 141 -6.42 -23.28 5.95
C THR A 141 -6.52 -23.08 7.45
N GLY A 142 -6.84 -21.87 7.91
CA GLY A 142 -6.86 -21.49 9.33
C GLY A 142 -5.47 -21.34 9.92
N LYS A 143 -4.42 -21.63 9.14
CA LYS A 143 -3.04 -21.39 9.57
C LYS A 143 -2.82 -19.90 9.73
N LYS A 144 -2.11 -19.52 10.78
CA LYS A 144 -1.71 -18.13 10.98
C LYS A 144 -0.84 -17.66 9.81
N PRO A 145 -1.02 -16.42 9.34
CA PRO A 145 -0.06 -15.75 8.46
C PRO A 145 1.38 -15.88 8.96
N GLU A 146 2.31 -16.10 8.05
CA GLU A 146 3.74 -16.24 8.34
C GLU A 146 4.36 -14.89 8.74
N GLU A 147 3.98 -13.82 8.02
CA GLU A 147 4.35 -12.44 8.36
C GLU A 147 3.22 -11.76 9.15
N MET A 148 3.28 -11.82 10.49
CA MET A 148 2.49 -10.94 11.35
C MET A 148 3.39 -10.24 12.37
N VAL A 149 3.90 -9.07 11.98
CA VAL A 149 4.96 -8.36 12.71
C VAL A 149 4.47 -7.70 14.02
N VAL A 150 3.16 -7.57 14.25
CA VAL A 150 2.67 -6.58 15.24
C VAL A 150 1.92 -7.17 16.45
N SER A 151 1.58 -8.45 16.46
CA SER A 151 0.59 -9.00 17.41
C SER A 151 1.10 -10.10 18.35
N GLU A 152 2.41 -10.38 18.42
CA GLU A 152 2.94 -11.44 19.30
C GLU A 152 2.67 -11.19 20.79
N LYS A 153 2.49 -9.94 21.21
CA LYS A 153 2.41 -9.59 22.64
C LYS A 153 1.31 -10.28 23.44
N ASN A 154 0.27 -10.84 22.80
CA ASN A 154 -0.91 -11.35 23.52
C ASN A 154 -1.36 -12.78 23.14
N GLY A 155 -0.61 -13.56 22.34
CA GLY A 155 -0.99 -14.94 21.96
C GLY A 155 -2.33 -15.11 21.20
N ARG A 156 -3.01 -14.00 20.90
CA ARG A 156 -4.35 -13.98 20.29
C ARG A 156 -4.37 -14.56 18.86
N LEU A 157 -3.23 -14.51 18.16
CA LEU A 157 -3.08 -15.09 16.83
C LEU A 157 -3.11 -16.61 16.84
N ASP A 158 -2.52 -17.24 17.86
CA ASP A 158 -2.56 -18.70 17.99
C ASP A 158 -3.97 -19.17 18.36
N LEU A 159 -4.74 -18.36 19.11
CA LEU A 159 -6.15 -18.62 19.36
C LEU A 159 -6.99 -18.46 18.09
N LEU A 160 -6.70 -17.45 17.25
CA LEU A 160 -7.41 -17.23 15.99
C LEU A 160 -7.31 -18.44 15.05
N ALA A 161 -6.13 -19.06 14.95
CA ALA A 161 -5.95 -20.28 14.16
C ALA A 161 -6.79 -21.47 14.69
N GLN A 162 -7.08 -21.50 15.99
CA GLN A 162 -7.87 -22.57 16.61
C GLN A 162 -9.39 -22.37 16.49
N VAL A 163 -9.85 -21.12 16.47
CA VAL A 163 -11.29 -20.79 16.53
C VAL A 163 -11.89 -20.36 15.20
N HIS A 164 -11.07 -20.03 14.20
CA HIS A 164 -11.57 -19.63 12.89
C HIS A 164 -12.03 -20.87 12.09
N PRO A 165 -13.24 -20.89 11.51
CA PRO A 165 -13.80 -22.06 10.83
C PRO A 165 -13.25 -22.21 9.40
N ALA A 166 -11.92 -22.19 9.24
CA ALA A 166 -11.29 -22.15 7.93
C ALA A 166 -11.56 -23.40 7.08
N GLY A 167 -11.49 -24.60 7.66
CA GLY A 167 -11.85 -25.85 6.96
C GLY A 167 -13.28 -25.79 6.39
N PRO A 168 -14.30 -25.51 7.22
CA PRO A 168 -15.67 -25.30 6.74
C PRO A 168 -15.83 -24.21 5.67
N LEU A 169 -15.08 -23.10 5.79
CA LEU A 169 -15.13 -22.02 4.79
C LEU A 169 -14.50 -22.45 3.46
N ARG A 170 -13.38 -23.18 3.50
CA ARG A 170 -12.74 -23.74 2.31
C ARG A 170 -13.68 -24.64 1.52
N ASP A 171 -14.40 -25.52 2.22
CA ASP A 171 -15.27 -26.49 1.57
C ASP A 171 -16.59 -25.84 1.09
N LYS A 172 -17.01 -24.73 1.72
CA LYS A 172 -18.24 -23.99 1.37
C LYS A 172 -18.06 -22.93 0.28
N LEU A 173 -16.91 -22.26 0.26
CA LEU A 173 -16.63 -21.13 -0.63
C LEU A 173 -15.73 -21.56 -1.77
N THR A 174 -16.02 -21.12 -2.98
CA THR A 174 -15.10 -21.28 -4.11
C THR A 174 -13.82 -20.46 -3.86
N ARG A 175 -12.74 -20.81 -4.56
CA ARG A 175 -11.47 -20.05 -4.53
C ARG A 175 -11.70 -18.55 -4.74
N ASP A 176 -12.47 -18.18 -5.76
CA ASP A 176 -12.68 -16.76 -6.09
C ASP A 176 -13.52 -16.05 -5.01
N GLN A 177 -14.52 -16.74 -4.43
CA GLN A 177 -15.28 -16.21 -3.29
C GLN A 177 -14.42 -15.94 -2.05
N ARG A 178 -13.40 -16.78 -1.79
CA ARG A 178 -12.45 -16.54 -0.69
C ARG A 178 -11.58 -15.31 -0.96
N TRP A 179 -11.17 -15.09 -2.20
CA TRP A 179 -10.48 -13.85 -2.61
C TRP A 179 -11.38 -12.63 -2.49
N GLU A 180 -12.63 -12.70 -2.95
CA GLU A 180 -13.63 -11.63 -2.81
C GLU A 180 -13.87 -11.27 -1.34
N ALA A 181 -14.03 -12.26 -0.45
CA ALA A 181 -14.17 -12.03 0.98
C ALA A 181 -12.92 -11.40 1.61
N ALA A 182 -11.72 -11.86 1.23
CA ALA A 182 -10.45 -11.30 1.69
C ALA A 182 -10.33 -9.81 1.31
N PHE A 183 -10.66 -9.46 0.07
CA PHE A 183 -10.59 -8.07 -0.40
C PHE A 183 -11.69 -7.19 0.18
N TYR A 184 -12.89 -7.73 0.39
CA TYR A 184 -13.95 -6.99 1.07
C TYR A 184 -13.60 -6.71 2.54
N ALA A 185 -13.03 -7.67 3.27
CA ALA A 185 -12.55 -7.43 4.64
C ALA A 185 -11.48 -6.33 4.70
N ARG A 186 -10.55 -6.30 3.73
CA ARG A 186 -9.58 -5.20 3.59
C ARG A 186 -10.24 -3.87 3.23
N HIS A 187 -11.25 -3.89 2.35
CA HIS A 187 -12.04 -2.71 2.04
C HIS A 187 -12.70 -2.14 3.31
N LEU A 188 -13.33 -2.96 4.14
CA LEU A 188 -13.92 -2.53 5.41
C LEU A 188 -12.90 -1.90 6.37
N ALA A 189 -11.65 -2.37 6.33
CA ALA A 189 -10.58 -1.84 7.18
C ALA A 189 -9.99 -0.51 6.68
N GLY A 190 -10.04 -0.21 5.38
CA GLY A 190 -9.28 0.91 4.82
C GLY A 190 -10.04 1.87 3.90
N ASN A 191 -11.08 1.42 3.18
CA ASN A 191 -11.69 2.20 2.10
C ASN A 191 -12.87 3.07 2.52
N GLY A 192 -13.51 2.83 3.68
CA GLY A 192 -14.55 3.73 4.19
C GLY A 192 -14.04 5.15 4.51
N ASP A 193 -12.74 5.29 4.74
CA ASP A 193 -12.08 6.53 5.14
C ASP A 193 -11.03 6.99 4.12
N MET A 194 -11.38 7.01 2.83
CA MET A 194 -10.52 7.61 1.80
C MET A 194 -10.53 9.15 1.81
N LYS A 195 -10.57 9.77 2.99
CA LYS A 195 -10.60 11.23 3.15
C LYS A 195 -9.24 11.74 3.63
N TYR A 196 -8.53 12.43 2.74
CA TYR A 196 -7.36 13.22 3.08
C TYR A 196 -7.73 14.68 2.88
N ASP A 197 -7.41 15.54 3.84
CA ASP A 197 -7.60 16.97 3.71
C ASP A 197 -6.24 17.62 3.46
N ASN A 198 -6.14 18.58 2.54
CA ASN A 198 -4.92 19.33 2.26
C ASN A 198 -4.55 20.24 3.46
N LEU A 199 -3.49 21.03 3.33
CA LEU A 199 -3.06 21.93 4.40
C LEU A 199 -4.08 23.04 4.71
N ALA A 200 -5.06 23.28 3.83
CA ALA A 200 -6.18 24.20 4.03
C ALA A 200 -7.44 23.50 4.59
N GLY A 201 -7.41 22.18 4.82
CA GLY A 201 -8.55 21.41 5.30
C GLY A 201 -9.55 20.98 4.21
N GLU A 202 -9.18 21.09 2.93
CA GLU A 202 -10.04 20.69 1.80
C GLU A 202 -9.75 19.26 1.36
N PRO A 203 -10.77 18.47 0.96
CA PRO A 203 -10.56 17.09 0.54
C PRO A 203 -9.66 17.01 -0.70
N VAL A 204 -8.64 16.16 -0.64
CA VAL A 204 -7.76 15.83 -1.76
C VAL A 204 -8.27 14.59 -2.47
N ASP A 205 -8.47 14.71 -3.77
CA ASP A 205 -8.70 13.57 -4.64
C ASP A 205 -7.40 12.79 -4.86
N VAL A 206 -7.24 11.70 -4.10
CA VAL A 206 -6.07 10.82 -4.15
C VAL A 206 -5.92 10.15 -5.52
N ALA A 207 -7.02 9.87 -6.23
CA ALA A 207 -6.96 9.34 -7.59
C ALA A 207 -6.40 10.38 -8.56
N ALA A 208 -6.74 11.65 -8.38
CA ALA A 208 -6.12 12.74 -9.13
C ALA A 208 -4.63 12.91 -8.79
N VAL A 209 -4.23 12.77 -7.52
CA VAL A 209 -2.81 12.78 -7.13
C VAL A 209 -2.05 11.65 -7.81
N PHE A 210 -2.56 10.42 -7.76
CA PHE A 210 -1.98 9.27 -8.47
C PHE A 210 -1.91 9.52 -9.99
N GLY A 211 -3.00 10.03 -10.58
CA GLY A 211 -3.11 10.34 -12.01
C GLY A 211 -2.11 11.37 -12.52
N GLN A 212 -1.65 12.29 -11.66
CA GLN A 212 -0.67 13.31 -12.03
C GLN A 212 0.77 12.85 -11.82
N ASN A 213 1.02 12.06 -10.77
CA ASN A 213 2.37 11.79 -10.28
C ASN A 213 2.84 10.36 -10.60
N CYS A 214 1.96 9.38 -10.44
CA CYS A 214 2.30 7.96 -10.54
C CYS A 214 1.95 7.38 -11.92
N ALA A 215 0.84 7.85 -12.50
CA ALA A 215 0.33 7.36 -13.78
C ALA A 215 1.26 7.67 -14.97
N VAL A 216 2.20 8.60 -14.82
CA VAL A 216 3.23 8.88 -15.82
C VAL A 216 4.09 7.64 -16.14
N CYS A 217 4.29 6.77 -15.15
CA CYS A 217 5.00 5.50 -15.29
C CYS A 217 4.04 4.30 -15.21
N HIS A 218 3.10 4.30 -14.26
CA HIS A 218 2.21 3.16 -14.01
C HIS A 218 0.94 3.14 -14.87
N GLY A 219 0.66 4.22 -15.59
CA GLY A 219 -0.62 4.43 -16.28
C GLY A 219 -1.77 4.75 -15.33
N LYS A 220 -2.84 5.39 -15.84
CA LYS A 220 -3.98 5.81 -15.01
C LYS A 220 -4.71 4.65 -14.35
N ARG A 221 -4.71 3.48 -15.01
CA ARG A 221 -5.36 2.26 -14.54
C ARG A 221 -4.37 1.28 -13.89
N GLY A 222 -3.10 1.66 -13.75
CA GLY A 222 -2.08 0.81 -13.15
C GLY A 222 -1.50 -0.29 -14.04
N PHE A 223 -1.73 -0.31 -15.36
CA PHE A 223 -1.23 -1.38 -16.24
C PHE A 223 0.28 -1.32 -16.54
N ALA A 224 1.01 -0.39 -15.92
CA ALA A 224 2.35 -0.01 -16.36
C ALA A 224 2.37 0.46 -17.83
N ASP A 225 1.33 1.14 -18.30
CA ASP A 225 1.21 1.67 -19.67
C ASP A 225 1.40 3.19 -19.72
N GLY A 226 2.10 3.75 -18.72
CA GLY A 226 2.37 5.19 -18.64
C GLY A 226 3.24 5.70 -19.80
N PRO A 227 3.15 6.99 -20.16
CA PRO A 227 3.95 7.56 -21.25
C PRO A 227 5.46 7.38 -21.07
N LEU A 228 5.98 7.31 -19.84
CA LEU A 228 7.40 7.04 -19.59
C LEU A 228 7.75 5.54 -19.55
N HIS A 229 6.77 4.64 -19.42
CA HIS A 229 7.02 3.20 -19.47
C HIS A 229 7.37 2.76 -20.89
N THR A 230 6.58 3.18 -21.88
CA THR A 230 6.71 2.68 -23.26
C THR A 230 7.96 3.18 -23.99
N GLY A 231 8.68 4.16 -23.43
CA GLY A 231 9.90 4.73 -24.02
C GLY A 231 9.68 5.34 -25.41
N MET A 232 8.43 5.49 -25.87
CA MET A 232 8.13 5.97 -27.21
C MET A 232 8.08 7.50 -27.20
N PRO A 233 8.99 8.20 -27.90
CA PRO A 233 8.69 9.56 -28.33
C PRO A 233 7.42 9.49 -29.19
N LYS A 234 6.38 10.24 -28.82
CA LYS A 234 5.14 10.40 -29.61
C LYS A 234 5.34 11.12 -30.95
N HIS A 235 6.57 11.20 -31.45
CA HIS A 235 6.86 11.78 -32.75
C HIS A 235 6.59 10.71 -33.81
N GLU A 236 5.38 10.78 -34.36
CA GLU A 236 4.92 10.04 -35.55
C GLU A 236 5.98 10.14 -36.65
N GLY A 237 6.69 9.04 -36.92
CA GLY A 237 7.69 8.98 -37.99
C GLY A 237 8.90 8.08 -37.72
N ALA A 238 9.14 7.65 -36.48
CA ALA A 238 10.18 6.66 -36.21
C ALA A 238 9.60 5.24 -36.33
N GLU A 239 9.81 4.60 -37.48
CA GLU A 239 9.59 3.16 -37.65
C GLU A 239 10.27 2.39 -36.51
N SER A 240 9.45 1.88 -35.60
CA SER A 240 9.64 0.64 -34.84
C SER A 240 11.08 0.27 -34.49
N ILE A 241 11.75 1.07 -33.66
CA ILE A 241 12.78 0.49 -32.80
C ILE A 241 12.00 -0.31 -31.75
N LYS A 242 11.95 -1.64 -31.92
CA LYS A 242 11.51 -2.58 -30.90
C LYS A 242 12.48 -2.52 -29.72
N VAL A 243 12.42 -1.45 -28.93
CA VAL A 243 13.06 -1.42 -27.63
C VAL A 243 12.16 -2.21 -26.69
N HIS A 244 12.29 -3.54 -26.73
CA HIS A 244 11.80 -4.39 -25.65
C HIS A 244 12.64 -4.04 -24.40
N GLY A 245 12.16 -3.05 -23.65
CA GLY A 245 12.81 -2.52 -22.45
C GLY A 245 12.66 -1.01 -22.41
N GLY A 246 11.61 -0.51 -21.75
CA GLY A 246 11.42 0.91 -21.50
C GLY A 246 12.64 1.57 -20.84
N ILE A 247 12.60 2.90 -20.70
CA ILE A 247 13.68 3.71 -20.10
C ILE A 247 14.08 3.17 -18.71
N PHE A 248 13.13 2.55 -18.00
CA PHE A 248 13.34 2.00 -16.67
C PHE A 248 13.74 0.53 -16.70
N LYS A 249 14.83 0.24 -16.00
CA LYS A 249 15.25 -1.12 -15.63
C LYS A 249 15.32 -1.21 -14.11
N PRO A 250 14.44 -1.98 -13.44
CA PRO A 250 13.34 -2.78 -14.01
C PRO A 250 12.15 -1.92 -14.50
N PRO A 251 11.26 -2.46 -15.35
CA PRO A 251 10.05 -1.76 -15.77
C PRO A 251 9.09 -1.51 -14.58
N PRO A 252 8.29 -0.42 -14.63
CA PRO A 252 7.23 -0.17 -13.68
C PRO A 252 6.32 -1.39 -13.46
N ALA A 253 5.86 -1.59 -12.22
CA ALA A 253 4.92 -2.63 -11.86
C ALA A 253 3.56 -2.44 -12.57
N ASN A 254 3.00 -3.52 -13.13
CA ASN A 254 1.57 -3.59 -13.39
C ASN A 254 0.84 -3.83 -12.05
N LEU A 255 0.11 -2.81 -11.60
CA LEU A 255 -0.60 -2.76 -10.32
C LEU A 255 -1.99 -3.41 -10.38
N LYS A 256 -2.48 -3.76 -11.58
CA LYS A 256 -3.84 -4.29 -11.80
C LYS A 256 -3.88 -5.81 -11.93
N ASP A 257 -3.07 -6.38 -12.83
CA ASP A 257 -3.16 -7.82 -13.18
C ASP A 257 -1.97 -8.64 -12.67
N HIS A 258 -1.03 -8.04 -11.93
CA HIS A 258 0.16 -8.73 -11.46
C HIS A 258 -0.02 -9.19 -10.00
N TYR A 259 -0.90 -10.17 -9.80
CA TYR A 259 -1.22 -10.70 -8.47
C TYR A 259 0.03 -11.11 -7.69
N ALA A 260 1.00 -11.74 -8.35
CA ALA A 260 2.27 -12.14 -7.74
C ALA A 260 3.13 -10.97 -7.22
N ARG A 261 2.81 -9.72 -7.56
CA ARG A 261 3.50 -8.54 -7.00
C ARG A 261 2.62 -7.76 -6.04
N MET A 262 1.32 -7.68 -6.30
CA MET A 262 0.42 -6.95 -5.41
C MET A 262 0.05 -7.81 -4.19
N TYR A 263 -0.31 -9.07 -4.38
CA TYR A 263 -0.95 -9.86 -3.32
C TYR A 263 0.03 -10.47 -2.32
N ASN A 264 1.33 -10.50 -2.66
CA ASN A 264 2.41 -10.90 -1.76
C ASN A 264 3.11 -9.71 -1.08
N ARG A 265 2.49 -8.53 -1.09
CA ARG A 265 3.02 -7.34 -0.41
C ARG A 265 2.02 -6.84 0.62
N THR A 266 2.51 -6.58 1.83
CA THR A 266 1.74 -5.90 2.87
C THR A 266 1.55 -4.43 2.50
N ASP A 267 0.54 -3.76 3.05
CA ASP A 267 0.39 -2.31 2.82
C ASP A 267 1.56 -1.54 3.45
N ALA A 268 2.16 -2.04 4.53
CA ALA A 268 3.37 -1.49 5.13
C ALA A 268 4.59 -1.59 4.21
N GLN A 269 4.75 -2.70 3.47
CA GLN A 269 5.80 -2.82 2.44
C GLN A 269 5.55 -1.83 1.30
N LEU A 270 4.31 -1.70 0.84
CA LEU A 270 3.96 -0.70 -0.19
C LEU A 270 4.20 0.74 0.31
N PHE A 271 3.84 1.04 1.56
CA PHE A 271 4.12 2.31 2.20
C PHE A 271 5.61 2.61 2.16
N LYS A 272 6.45 1.64 2.56
CA LYS A 272 7.90 1.78 2.49
C LYS A 272 8.38 2.10 1.08
N TYR A 273 7.92 1.37 0.07
CA TYR A 273 8.32 1.59 -1.33
C TYR A 273 7.94 2.97 -1.85
N VAL A 274 6.74 3.48 -1.53
CA VAL A 274 6.33 4.83 -1.94
C VAL A 274 7.09 5.90 -1.14
N SER A 275 7.28 5.68 0.16
CA SER A 275 7.97 6.63 1.03
C SER A 275 9.45 6.79 0.65
N GLU A 276 10.17 5.69 0.49
CA GLU A 276 11.63 5.65 0.29
C GLU A 276 12.05 5.57 -1.18
N GLY A 277 11.10 5.30 -2.08
CA GLY A 277 11.40 4.94 -3.45
C GLY A 277 11.95 3.53 -3.55
N ILE A 278 12.33 3.13 -4.76
CA ILE A 278 12.91 1.80 -5.02
C ILE A 278 14.20 2.00 -5.80
N TYR A 279 15.36 1.89 -5.15
CA TYR A 279 16.66 1.93 -5.82
C TYR A 279 17.05 0.53 -6.33
N PRO A 280 17.67 0.37 -7.52
CA PRO A 280 18.07 1.38 -8.49
C PRO A 280 17.01 1.71 -9.56
N SER A 281 15.72 1.45 -9.29
CA SER A 281 14.65 1.75 -10.24
C SER A 281 14.43 3.26 -10.40
N GLY A 282 13.61 3.64 -11.38
CA GLY A 282 13.18 5.03 -11.58
C GLY A 282 12.08 5.52 -10.64
N MET A 283 11.70 4.76 -9.60
CA MET A 283 10.66 5.15 -8.64
C MET A 283 11.27 6.01 -7.51
N PRO A 284 10.98 7.32 -7.44
CA PRO A 284 11.55 8.20 -6.43
C PRO A 284 10.90 8.01 -5.06
N ALA A 285 11.56 8.52 -4.02
CA ALA A 285 10.99 8.70 -2.69
C ALA A 285 9.93 9.82 -2.71
N TRP A 286 8.77 9.57 -2.10
CA TRP A 286 7.69 10.56 -2.02
C TRP A 286 7.54 11.17 -0.63
N LEU A 287 7.91 10.46 0.44
CA LEU A 287 7.68 10.95 1.80
C LEU A 287 8.45 12.25 2.04
N GLY A 288 7.74 13.26 2.52
CA GLY A 288 8.29 14.58 2.80
C GLY A 288 8.29 15.55 1.61
N ASN A 289 7.98 15.08 0.39
CA ASN A 289 7.79 15.96 -0.77
C ASN A 289 6.52 16.82 -0.61
N GLU A 290 6.44 17.91 -1.36
CA GLU A 290 5.31 18.84 -1.33
C GLU A 290 4.87 19.20 -2.75
N ASP A 291 3.57 19.12 -3.00
CA ASP A 291 2.97 19.72 -4.19
C ASP A 291 2.56 21.16 -3.87
N LYS A 292 3.44 22.10 -4.23
CA LYS A 292 3.23 23.53 -3.97
C LYS A 292 2.06 24.12 -4.76
N GLN A 293 1.70 23.53 -5.90
CA GLN A 293 0.58 24.01 -6.71
C GLN A 293 -0.75 23.65 -6.06
N LYS A 294 -0.82 22.44 -5.46
CA LYS A 294 -2.02 21.93 -4.81
C LYS A 294 -2.02 22.07 -3.28
N ASN A 295 -0.98 22.66 -2.71
CA ASN A 295 -0.85 22.96 -1.29
C ASN A 295 -1.06 21.73 -0.37
N PHE A 296 -0.44 20.59 -0.71
CA PHE A 296 -0.42 19.42 0.17
C PHE A 296 0.97 18.80 0.25
N LYS A 297 1.19 18.06 1.33
CA LYS A 297 2.42 17.33 1.60
C LYS A 297 2.20 15.84 1.45
N TYR A 298 3.21 15.14 0.93
CA TYR A 298 3.29 13.70 1.00
C TYR A 298 3.75 13.30 2.42
N ASP A 299 2.86 13.48 3.40
CA ASP A 299 3.04 12.99 4.77
C ASP A 299 2.59 11.52 4.89
N ASP A 300 2.77 10.92 6.07
CA ASP A 300 2.38 9.52 6.32
C ASP A 300 0.91 9.26 5.96
N LYS A 301 0.01 10.20 6.28
CA LYS A 301 -1.43 10.04 6.03
C LYS A 301 -1.71 10.03 4.52
N MET A 302 -1.08 10.92 3.75
CA MET A 302 -1.20 10.94 2.29
C MET A 302 -0.60 9.67 1.66
N ILE A 303 0.56 9.21 2.13
CA ILE A 303 1.15 7.98 1.59
C ILE A 303 0.25 6.77 1.85
N TRP A 304 -0.28 6.59 3.07
CA TRP A 304 -1.23 5.51 3.36
C TRP A 304 -2.48 5.59 2.46
N MET A 305 -2.95 6.79 2.19
CA MET A 305 -4.05 7.04 1.26
C MET A 305 -3.71 6.63 -0.18
N LEU A 306 -2.51 6.95 -0.66
CA LEU A 306 -2.01 6.47 -1.94
C LEU A 306 -1.87 4.95 -1.98
N ILE A 307 -1.41 4.30 -0.91
CA ILE A 307 -1.31 2.84 -0.85
C ILE A 307 -2.68 2.18 -0.99
N ARG A 308 -3.70 2.72 -0.32
CA ARG A 308 -5.09 2.24 -0.44
C ARG A 308 -5.59 2.39 -1.89
N HIS A 309 -5.33 3.53 -2.52
CA HIS A 309 -5.67 3.73 -3.92
C HIS A 309 -4.93 2.75 -4.84
N VAL A 310 -3.62 2.58 -4.68
CA VAL A 310 -2.81 1.61 -5.43
C VAL A 310 -3.36 0.18 -5.27
N ARG A 311 -3.75 -0.19 -4.04
CA ARG A 311 -4.39 -1.49 -3.77
C ARG A 311 -5.73 -1.62 -4.50
N SER A 312 -6.51 -0.55 -4.56
CA SER A 312 -7.82 -0.52 -5.25
C SER A 312 -7.74 -0.75 -6.76
N LEU A 313 -6.56 -0.56 -7.37
CA LEU A 313 -6.35 -0.89 -8.78
C LEU A 313 -6.31 -2.40 -9.06
N SER A 314 -6.10 -3.22 -8.02
CA SER A 314 -5.89 -4.69 -8.13
C SER A 314 -7.14 -5.54 -7.90
N TYR A 315 -8.30 -4.91 -7.75
CA TYR A 315 -9.60 -5.55 -7.62
C TYR A 315 -10.69 -4.69 -8.30
N ASN A 316 -11.87 -5.26 -8.51
CA ASN A 316 -13.01 -4.54 -9.06
C ASN A 316 -13.71 -3.79 -7.93
N ASN A 317 -13.51 -2.48 -7.87
CA ASN A 317 -14.24 -1.59 -6.98
C ASN A 317 -15.63 -1.30 -7.55
N ASP A 318 -16.47 -2.33 -7.59
CA ASP A 318 -17.82 -2.31 -8.16
C ASP A 318 -18.92 -1.99 -7.13
N LEU A 319 -18.55 -1.74 -5.87
CA LEU A 319 -19.48 -1.22 -4.87
C LEU A 319 -19.90 0.21 -5.23
N SER A 320 -21.20 0.47 -5.16
CA SER A 320 -21.73 1.81 -5.27
C SER A 320 -21.26 2.65 -4.07
N PRO A 321 -20.98 3.96 -4.24
CA PRO A 321 -20.83 4.87 -3.11
C PRO A 321 -22.04 4.86 -2.16
N ASP A 322 -23.23 4.54 -2.68
CA ASP A 322 -24.49 4.45 -1.93
C ASP A 322 -24.69 3.09 -1.25
N ASP A 323 -23.83 2.10 -1.53
CA ASP A 323 -23.87 0.84 -0.81
C ASP A 323 -23.38 1.08 0.62
N GLU A 324 -24.32 1.39 1.51
CA GLU A 324 -24.03 1.54 2.92
C GLU A 324 -23.25 0.32 3.40
N ILE A 325 -22.09 0.58 4.03
CA ILE A 325 -21.41 -0.43 4.83
C ILE A 325 -22.46 -0.85 5.85
N PRO A 326 -22.87 -2.13 5.89
CA PRO A 326 -23.90 -2.58 6.80
C PRO A 326 -23.54 -2.05 8.18
N ALA A 327 -24.43 -1.23 8.75
CA ALA A 327 -24.26 -0.73 10.10
C ALA A 327 -24.21 -1.96 10.98
N GLY A 328 -22.98 -2.45 11.23
CA GLY A 328 -22.79 -3.63 12.04
C GLY A 328 -23.45 -3.29 13.36
N VAL A 329 -24.44 -4.10 13.76
CA VAL A 329 -24.93 -4.12 15.13
C VAL A 329 -23.68 -3.98 15.97
N ALA A 330 -23.52 -2.83 16.64
CA ALA A 330 -22.40 -2.64 17.54
C ALA A 330 -22.52 -3.80 18.50
N LEU A 331 -21.70 -4.85 18.31
CA LEU A 331 -21.73 -5.99 19.20
C LEU A 331 -21.56 -5.36 20.57
N PRO A 332 -22.50 -5.57 21.51
CA PRO A 332 -22.42 -4.96 22.82
C PRO A 332 -21.01 -5.25 23.29
N ARG A 333 -20.22 -4.18 23.50
CA ARG A 333 -18.85 -4.29 23.98
C ARG A 333 -19.01 -5.18 25.22
N PRO A 334 -18.46 -6.40 25.26
CA PRO A 334 -18.88 -7.36 26.27
C PRO A 334 -18.56 -6.80 27.65
N GLU A 335 -19.57 -6.21 28.29
CA GLU A 335 -19.52 -5.83 29.69
C GLU A 335 -19.59 -7.15 30.45
N GLY A 336 -18.42 -7.65 30.84
CA GLY A 336 -18.34 -8.85 31.68
C GLY A 336 -18.14 -10.18 30.96
N VAL A 337 -17.40 -10.23 29.84
CA VAL A 337 -16.65 -11.48 29.56
C VAL A 337 -15.62 -11.63 30.67
N HIS A 338 -16.04 -12.32 31.73
CA HIS A 338 -15.17 -12.95 32.71
C HIS A 338 -14.07 -13.72 31.96
N PRO A 339 -12.83 -13.72 32.48
CA PRO A 339 -11.76 -14.48 31.88
C PRO A 339 -12.08 -15.97 31.98
N LEU A 340 -12.62 -16.54 30.89
CA LEU A 340 -12.68 -18.00 30.71
C LEU A 340 -11.31 -18.58 30.32
N ILE A 341 -10.25 -17.79 30.40
CA ILE A 341 -8.89 -18.27 30.46
C ILE A 341 -8.50 -18.17 31.93
N PRO A 342 -8.45 -19.27 32.71
CA PRO A 342 -7.77 -19.21 33.99
C PRO A 342 -6.37 -18.66 33.74
N PRO A 343 -5.82 -17.79 34.60
CA PRO A 343 -4.44 -17.37 34.47
C PRO A 343 -3.60 -18.63 34.31
N VAL A 344 -2.86 -18.72 33.20
CA VAL A 344 -1.78 -19.70 33.09
C VAL A 344 -0.85 -19.32 34.23
N THR A 345 -0.94 -20.07 35.33
CA THR A 345 0.07 -20.01 36.37
C THR A 345 1.39 -20.21 35.66
N PRO A 346 2.40 -19.35 35.90
CA PRO A 346 3.73 -19.63 35.42
C PRO A 346 4.05 -21.05 35.88
N ARG A 347 4.29 -21.97 34.93
CA ARG A 347 5.01 -23.18 35.29
C ARG A 347 6.28 -22.68 35.94
N ASN A 348 6.46 -23.01 37.22
CA ASN A 348 7.75 -22.92 37.89
C ASN A 348 8.78 -23.42 36.88
N ALA A 349 9.65 -22.50 36.43
CA ALA A 349 10.92 -22.88 35.85
C ALA A 349 11.62 -23.64 36.97
N GLY A 350 11.48 -24.98 36.93
CA GLY A 350 12.23 -25.86 37.79
C GLY A 350 13.68 -25.46 37.65
N ALA A 351 14.32 -25.26 38.81
CA ALA A 351 15.74 -24.98 38.90
C ALA A 351 16.51 -25.89 37.93
N ALA A 352 17.37 -25.28 37.12
CA ALA A 352 18.32 -26.01 36.30
C ALA A 352 19.05 -27.02 37.20
N PRO A 353 19.15 -28.30 36.81
CA PRO A 353 19.94 -29.27 37.55
C PRO A 353 21.37 -28.75 37.63
N LYS A 354 21.88 -28.69 38.87
CA LYS A 354 23.27 -28.39 39.19
C LYS A 354 24.17 -29.32 38.36
N PRO A 355 25.21 -28.81 37.68
CA PRO A 355 26.13 -29.68 36.94
C PRO A 355 26.73 -30.71 37.90
N ALA A 356 26.64 -31.98 37.50
CA ALA A 356 27.25 -33.09 38.22
C ALA A 356 28.76 -32.86 38.29
N ALA A 357 29.33 -33.10 39.47
CA ALA A 357 30.77 -33.09 39.67
C ALA A 357 31.43 -34.14 38.75
N PRO A 358 32.64 -33.89 38.23
CA PRO A 358 33.38 -34.89 37.46
C PRO A 358 33.63 -36.12 38.34
N SER A 359 33.21 -37.28 37.84
CA SER A 359 33.50 -38.58 38.44
C SER A 359 35.01 -38.80 38.47
N GLU A 360 35.55 -39.11 39.65
CA GLU A 360 36.90 -39.60 39.84
C GLU A 360 37.14 -40.87 39.01
N GLU A 361 38.22 -40.84 38.24
CA GLU A 361 38.74 -41.95 37.47
C GLU A 361 39.41 -42.93 38.45
N VAL A 362 38.71 -44.01 38.79
CA VAL A 362 39.28 -45.11 39.57
C VAL A 362 40.13 -45.97 38.63
N SER A 363 41.44 -45.89 38.81
CA SER A 363 42.41 -46.81 38.22
C SER A 363 42.45 -48.12 39.02
N GLU A 364 41.98 -49.21 38.42
CA GLU A 364 42.36 -50.58 38.76
C GLU A 364 42.70 -51.26 37.42
N GLY A 365 43.86 -51.86 37.17
CA GLY A 365 44.76 -52.53 38.10
C GLY A 365 44.57 -54.04 38.01
N GLY A 366 45.21 -54.66 37.01
CA GLY A 366 45.71 -56.05 37.01
C GLY A 366 44.74 -57.23 37.21
N HIS A 367 44.63 -58.10 36.20
CA HIS A 367 45.31 -59.40 36.21
C HIS A 367 45.35 -60.04 34.81
#